data_AF-A0A2I2KZG3-F1
#
_entry.id   AF-A0A2I2KZG3-F1
#
_cell.length_a   1.000
_cell.length_b   1.000
_cell.length_c   1.000
_cell.angle_alpha   90.00
_cell.angle_beta   90.00
_cell.angle_gamma   90.00
#
_symmetry.space_group_name_H-M   'P 1'
#
loop_
_entity.id
_entity.type
_entity.pdbx_description
1 polymer ?
#
loop_
_entity_poly.entity_id
_entity_poly.type
_entity_poly.pdbx_seq_one_letter_code
_entity_poly.pdbx_strand_id
1 'polypeptide(L)'
;MIDVPDLTRLTEMLSKIDVLDTGEALELLLGGDAETAADLAGHCTVKHIALAVFPDRVSEVVDFLRLSGLAVGEPVPSTLVRARLADRYGRAPEALSVSIVTGMRPSRPHHALEVFVVPGLENRADENGIAARERLGAFETHIAFETAPESLDITRELISHRTSLRADGGGHNSFEQAGQGGRSVFYFAMSDDGSTGGCGFRRLELFCGGHRQRALAEHAAEYTAQRTAEHVTVAEHVTVPASRIPGAEPEIRLLELVTGHITTKALSVTAELGIADALAARPLTGPQVASTVGAEPSAVTRLLRYLAGLGVVAVAGDHYASTPILELLRRDSDFADLALLYGGEFFTAWGEFGHAVRTGDSAFGQVFGHEHFEYFEYHPELSGRFNRAMAASTQALIARLSGAYDFSAARRVVDIGGGDGTLLRAILDRAPLATGVLFDRKHVITAGSVTARSVITGAAAATDRVELVEGDFFDEVPARGDLYLLSRVLHDWNDERCERLLGRCREAMRPGTTLLAIERVLSDESVSSPALTWDLQMLAITGGRERTRHEYARMMADTGFVLETVLPVWHGLSLLVTRAA
;
A
#
# COMPACT_ATOMS: atom_id res chain seq x y z
N MET A 1 7.10 18.65 28.82
CA MET A 1 6.84 19.84 27.98
C MET A 1 6.12 19.37 26.74
N ILE A 2 5.11 20.11 26.25
CA ILE A 2 4.47 19.76 24.97
C ILE A 2 5.53 19.85 23.86
N ASP A 3 5.67 18.78 23.10
CA ASP A 3 6.63 18.67 22.01
C ASP A 3 6.25 19.60 20.84
N VAL A 4 7.24 20.07 20.07
CA VAL A 4 7.06 21.07 19.00
C VAL A 4 5.98 20.68 18.00
N PRO A 5 5.91 19.42 17.48
CA PRO A 5 4.86 19.03 16.53
C PRO A 5 3.45 19.12 17.12
N ASP A 6 3.26 18.72 18.38
CA ASP A 6 1.95 18.81 19.03
C ASP A 6 1.60 20.25 19.38
N LEU A 7 2.60 21.08 19.72
CA LEU A 7 2.40 22.52 19.92
C LEU A 7 1.95 23.19 18.62
N THR A 8 2.59 22.89 17.49
CA THR A 8 2.19 23.41 16.17
C THR A 8 0.75 23.00 15.83
N ARG A 9 0.40 21.72 15.99
CA ARG A 9 -0.96 21.21 15.73
C ARG A 9 -2.00 21.85 16.67
N LEU A 10 -1.67 22.02 17.95
CA LEU A 10 -2.54 22.69 18.91
C LEU A 10 -2.76 24.15 18.54
N THR A 11 -1.70 24.89 18.18
CA THR A 11 -1.81 26.28 17.73
C THR A 11 -2.63 26.39 16.44
N GLU A 12 -2.47 25.47 15.50
CA GLU A 12 -3.28 25.41 14.28
C GLU A 12 -4.77 25.21 14.62
N MET A 13 -5.10 24.24 15.48
CA MET A 13 -6.48 23.99 15.91
C MET A 13 -7.08 25.17 16.66
N LEU A 14 -6.31 25.86 17.51
CA LEU A 14 -6.75 27.09 18.15
C LEU A 14 -7.08 28.20 17.13
N SER A 15 -6.23 28.37 16.11
CA SER A 15 -6.51 29.35 15.05
C SER A 15 -7.79 29.02 14.28
N LYS A 16 -8.09 27.73 14.08
CA LYS A 16 -9.30 27.24 13.41
C LYS A 16 -10.56 27.49 14.23
N ILE A 17 -10.54 27.24 15.55
CA ILE A 17 -11.68 27.50 16.45
C ILE A 17 -12.10 28.98 16.45
N ASP A 18 -11.13 29.87 16.25
CA ASP A 18 -11.34 31.31 16.32
C ASP A 18 -12.07 31.87 15.10
N VAL A 19 -11.90 31.24 13.94
CA VAL A 19 -12.38 31.76 12.66
C VAL A 19 -13.53 30.94 12.08
N LEU A 20 -13.44 29.60 12.11
CA LEU A 20 -14.38 28.73 11.41
C LEU A 20 -15.79 28.90 11.96
N ASP A 21 -16.69 29.42 11.13
CA ASP A 21 -18.12 29.20 11.29
C ASP A 21 -18.53 27.83 10.74
N THR A 22 -19.78 27.42 10.96
CA THR A 22 -20.27 26.10 10.51
C THR A 22 -20.08 25.88 9.01
N GLY A 23 -20.33 26.91 8.18
CA GLY A 23 -20.25 26.80 6.71
C GLY A 23 -18.80 26.64 6.26
N GLU A 24 -17.90 27.48 6.77
CA GLU A 24 -16.47 27.41 6.48
C GLU A 24 -15.87 26.07 6.96
N ALA A 25 -16.32 25.56 8.11
CA ALA A 25 -15.86 24.30 8.65
C ALA A 25 -16.28 23.10 7.78
N LEU A 26 -17.50 23.13 7.26
CA LEU A 26 -18.00 22.11 6.32
C LEU A 26 -17.31 22.24 4.96
N GLU A 27 -17.14 23.43 4.43
CA GLU A 27 -16.44 23.66 3.16
C GLU A 27 -14.99 23.16 3.23
N LEU A 28 -14.30 23.44 4.34
CA LEU A 28 -12.96 22.92 4.61
C LEU A 28 -12.94 21.39 4.64
N LEU A 29 -13.88 20.76 5.35
CA LEU A 29 -13.96 19.31 5.46
C LEU A 29 -14.27 18.64 4.11
N LEU A 30 -15.10 19.27 3.29
CA LEU A 30 -15.59 18.75 2.00
C LEU A 30 -14.70 19.13 0.81
N GLY A 31 -13.52 19.69 1.05
CA GLY A 31 -12.55 20.00 -0.01
C GLY A 31 -12.95 21.16 -0.92
N GLY A 32 -13.71 22.14 -0.41
CA GLY A 32 -14.12 23.33 -1.16
C GLY A 32 -15.50 23.23 -1.83
N ASP A 33 -16.30 22.21 -1.51
CA ASP A 33 -17.69 22.12 -1.99
C ASP A 33 -18.61 23.07 -1.20
N ALA A 34 -18.60 24.35 -1.59
CA ALA A 34 -19.37 25.41 -0.95
C ALA A 34 -20.90 25.20 -1.02
N GLU A 35 -21.41 24.53 -2.05
CA GLU A 35 -22.86 24.29 -2.20
C GLU A 35 -23.35 23.26 -1.18
N THR A 36 -22.70 22.10 -1.12
CA THR A 36 -23.03 21.06 -0.13
C THR A 36 -22.76 21.54 1.29
N ALA A 37 -21.71 22.33 1.50
CA ALA A 37 -21.41 22.93 2.80
C ALA A 37 -22.50 23.91 3.27
N ALA A 38 -23.01 24.78 2.38
CA ALA A 38 -24.07 25.70 2.71
C ALA A 38 -25.39 24.98 3.05
N ASP A 39 -25.73 23.93 2.29
CA ASP A 39 -26.90 23.09 2.56
C ASP A 39 -26.79 22.43 3.95
N LEU A 40 -25.65 21.81 4.26
CA LEU A 40 -25.41 21.17 5.56
C LEU A 40 -25.38 22.18 6.72
N ALA A 41 -24.82 23.37 6.51
CA ALA A 41 -24.79 24.44 7.52
C ALA A 41 -26.20 24.94 7.90
N GLY A 42 -27.21 24.72 7.05
CA GLY A 42 -28.61 24.96 7.38
C GLY A 42 -29.22 23.97 8.37
N HIS A 43 -28.56 22.82 8.61
CA HIS A 43 -29.12 21.70 9.36
C HIS A 43 -28.29 21.26 10.57
N CYS A 44 -27.05 21.72 10.69
CA CYS A 44 -26.20 21.46 11.85
C CYS A 44 -25.40 22.70 12.24
N THR A 45 -24.77 22.67 13.41
CA THR A 45 -23.85 23.70 13.87
C THR A 45 -22.58 23.07 14.38
N VAL A 46 -21.42 23.65 14.10
CA VAL A 46 -20.16 23.17 14.68
C VAL A 46 -20.25 23.20 16.21
N LYS A 47 -19.67 22.17 16.85
CA LYS A 47 -19.68 21.98 18.31
C LYS A 47 -18.27 22.02 18.87
N HIS A 48 -17.38 21.23 18.28
CA HIS A 48 -15.99 21.17 18.69
C HIS A 48 -15.11 20.61 17.58
N ILE A 49 -13.81 20.86 17.70
CA ILE A 49 -12.79 20.12 16.96
C ILE A 49 -11.93 19.38 17.96
N ALA A 50 -11.35 18.26 17.51
CA ALA A 50 -10.55 17.42 18.38
C ALA A 50 -9.25 16.96 17.74
N LEU A 51 -8.26 16.68 18.60
CA LEU A 51 -6.98 16.08 18.21
C LEU A 51 -6.37 15.30 19.38
N ALA A 52 -5.54 14.31 19.07
CA ALA A 52 -4.66 13.66 20.04
C ALA A 52 -3.27 14.29 20.10
N VAL A 53 -2.72 14.41 21.32
CA VAL A 53 -1.38 14.94 21.62
C VAL A 53 -0.67 14.09 22.68
N PHE A 54 0.67 14.15 22.68
CA PHE A 54 1.52 13.21 23.40
C PHE A 54 2.52 13.92 24.34
N PRO A 55 2.05 14.64 25.38
CA PRO A 55 2.91 15.35 26.34
C PRO A 55 3.49 14.39 27.40
N ASP A 56 4.29 14.92 28.33
CA ASP A 56 4.69 14.12 29.51
C ASP A 56 3.54 13.99 30.51
N ARG A 57 2.76 15.06 30.66
CA ARG A 57 1.75 15.21 31.70
C ARG A 57 0.51 15.90 31.16
N VAL A 58 -0.65 15.49 31.63
CA VAL A 58 -1.95 16.12 31.29
C VAL A 58 -1.98 17.60 31.66
N SER A 59 -1.34 17.97 32.78
CA SER A 59 -1.29 19.35 33.24
C SER A 59 -0.65 20.31 32.23
N GLU A 60 0.26 19.84 31.38
CA GLU A 60 0.92 20.70 30.38
C GLU A 60 -0.07 21.18 29.32
N VAL A 61 -1.00 20.33 28.90
CA VAL A 61 -2.07 20.70 27.97
C VAL A 61 -3.09 21.60 28.65
N VAL A 62 -3.45 21.32 29.90
CA VAL A 62 -4.36 22.19 30.68
C VAL A 62 -3.79 23.60 30.80
N ASP A 63 -2.51 23.72 31.16
CA ASP A 63 -1.83 25.01 31.30
C ASP A 63 -1.74 25.73 29.95
N PHE A 64 -1.39 25.02 28.87
CA PHE A 64 -1.37 25.58 27.52
C PHE A 64 -2.73 26.15 27.09
N LEU A 65 -3.82 25.40 27.29
CA LEU A 65 -5.16 25.86 26.91
C LEU A 65 -5.61 27.07 27.74
N ARG A 66 -5.31 27.10 29.05
CA ARG A 66 -5.57 28.26 29.92
C ARG A 66 -4.77 29.50 29.50
N LEU A 67 -3.49 29.34 29.21
CA LEU A 67 -2.63 30.42 28.70
C LEU A 67 -3.11 30.93 27.33
N SER A 68 -3.77 30.07 26.55
CA SER A 68 -4.39 30.42 25.27
C SER A 68 -5.78 31.08 25.43
N GLY A 69 -6.22 31.35 26.67
CA GLY A 69 -7.46 32.07 26.97
C GLY A 69 -8.73 31.22 26.94
N LEU A 70 -8.61 29.88 27.00
CA LEU A 70 -9.76 28.97 27.07
C LEU A 70 -10.18 28.71 28.52
N ALA A 71 -11.49 28.57 28.73
CA ALA A 71 -12.03 27.99 29.96
C ALA A 71 -11.89 26.47 29.88
N VAL A 72 -11.04 25.89 30.74
CA VAL A 72 -10.68 24.46 30.68
C VAL A 72 -11.43 23.69 31.76
N GLY A 73 -12.18 22.67 31.34
CA GLY A 73 -12.87 21.73 32.23
C GLY A 73 -11.92 20.77 32.96
N GLU A 74 -12.44 20.01 33.91
CA GLU A 74 -11.65 18.96 34.55
C GLU A 74 -11.30 17.84 33.53
N PRO A 75 -10.05 17.36 33.50
CA PRO A 75 -9.69 16.24 32.63
C PRO A 75 -10.48 14.98 32.99
N VAL A 76 -11.11 14.36 31.99
CA VAL A 76 -11.89 13.12 32.17
C VAL A 76 -11.22 11.95 31.44
N PRO A 77 -11.25 10.71 31.97
CA PRO A 77 -10.68 9.56 31.25
C PRO A 77 -11.41 9.27 29.93
N SER A 78 -10.66 9.06 28.83
CA SER A 78 -11.23 8.57 27.57
C SER A 78 -11.12 7.04 27.52
N THR A 79 -12.25 6.34 27.59
CA THR A 79 -12.27 4.88 27.44
C THR A 79 -12.20 4.45 25.97
N LEU A 80 -12.86 5.21 25.07
CA LEU A 80 -12.95 4.91 23.65
C LEU A 80 -11.61 5.09 22.93
N VAL A 81 -10.98 6.26 23.08
CA VAL A 81 -9.69 6.53 22.42
C VAL A 81 -8.60 5.62 22.98
N ARG A 82 -8.65 5.32 24.28
CA ARG A 82 -7.76 4.32 24.90
C ARG A 82 -7.93 2.94 24.28
N ALA A 83 -9.16 2.47 24.09
CA ALA A 83 -9.42 1.18 23.45
C ALA A 83 -8.95 1.16 21.99
N ARG A 84 -9.17 2.25 21.24
CA ARG A 84 -8.71 2.39 19.85
C ARG A 84 -7.18 2.36 19.74
N LEU A 85 -6.48 3.10 20.60
CA LEU A 85 -5.01 3.09 20.64
C LEU A 85 -4.46 1.72 21.07
N ALA A 86 -5.12 1.07 22.04
CA ALA A 86 -4.76 -0.27 22.50
C ALA A 86 -4.84 -1.29 21.36
N ASP A 87 -5.96 -1.31 20.65
CA ASP A 87 -6.23 -2.19 19.51
C ASP A 87 -5.23 -1.94 18.36
N ARG A 88 -5.12 -0.67 17.92
CA ARG A 88 -4.27 -0.26 16.78
C ARG A 88 -2.78 -0.58 16.97
N TYR A 89 -2.29 -0.59 18.22
CA TYR A 89 -0.87 -0.78 18.52
C TYR A 89 -0.58 -2.03 19.35
N GLY A 90 -1.54 -2.95 19.50
CA GLY A 90 -1.36 -4.19 20.25
C GLY A 90 -0.93 -3.98 21.70
N ARG A 91 -1.45 -2.94 22.36
CA ARG A 91 -1.15 -2.61 23.77
C ARG A 91 -2.31 -3.03 24.66
N ALA A 92 -2.00 -3.41 25.89
CA ALA A 92 -3.03 -3.56 26.91
C ALA A 92 -3.66 -2.18 27.20
N PRO A 93 -5.01 -2.03 27.22
CA PRO A 93 -5.67 -0.76 27.52
C PRO A 93 -5.20 -0.14 28.85
N GLU A 94 -4.86 -0.95 29.83
CA GLU A 94 -4.39 -0.54 31.15
C GLU A 94 -2.99 0.08 31.10
N ALA A 95 -2.20 -0.22 30.07
CA ALA A 95 -0.88 0.35 29.83
C ALA A 95 -0.95 1.75 29.18
N LEU A 96 -2.14 2.21 28.78
CA LEU A 96 -2.34 3.50 28.15
C LEU A 96 -3.19 4.41 29.04
N SER A 97 -2.65 5.57 29.37
CA SER A 97 -3.42 6.65 30.00
C SER A 97 -3.93 7.58 28.89
N VAL A 98 -5.23 7.84 28.86
CA VAL A 98 -5.83 8.81 27.93
C VAL A 98 -6.84 9.67 28.68
N SER A 99 -6.67 10.98 28.61
CA SER A 99 -7.59 11.97 29.20
C SER A 99 -8.12 12.90 28.13
N ILE A 100 -9.40 13.26 28.22
CA ILE A 100 -10.02 14.31 27.43
C ILE A 100 -9.90 15.60 28.22
N VAL A 101 -9.32 16.63 27.60
CA VAL A 101 -9.27 17.99 28.14
C VAL A 101 -10.04 18.88 27.19
N THR A 102 -11.16 19.43 27.66
CA THR A 102 -12.01 20.34 26.87
C THR A 102 -11.70 21.78 27.23
N GLY A 103 -11.30 22.57 26.23
CA GLY A 103 -11.15 24.02 26.33
C GLY A 103 -12.25 24.75 25.57
N MET A 104 -12.99 25.61 26.25
CA MET A 104 -14.09 26.39 25.66
C MET A 104 -13.71 27.85 25.50
N ARG A 105 -14.06 28.47 24.36
CA ARG A 105 -13.93 29.92 24.19
C ARG A 105 -15.12 30.60 24.88
N PRO A 106 -14.91 31.51 25.85
CA PRO A 106 -16.02 32.19 26.51
C PRO A 106 -16.91 33.01 25.55
N SER A 107 -16.33 33.50 24.46
CA SER A 107 -17.02 34.27 23.41
C SER A 107 -17.78 33.41 22.39
N ARG A 108 -17.46 32.12 22.28
CA ARG A 108 -18.08 31.15 21.36
C ARG A 108 -18.27 29.80 22.07
N PRO A 109 -19.28 29.66 22.93
CA PRO A 109 -19.46 28.46 23.77
C PRO A 109 -19.75 27.18 22.97
N HIS A 110 -20.14 27.31 21.69
CA HIS A 110 -20.36 26.20 20.77
C HIS A 110 -19.13 25.84 19.93
N HIS A 111 -17.95 26.39 20.22
CA HIS A 111 -16.71 26.10 19.49
C HIS A 111 -15.64 25.69 20.52
N ALA A 112 -15.66 24.41 20.92
CA ALA A 112 -14.71 23.87 21.87
C ALA A 112 -13.51 23.17 21.19
N LEU A 113 -12.38 23.13 21.89
CA LEU A 113 -11.25 22.26 21.58
C LEU A 113 -11.28 21.07 22.51
N GLU A 114 -11.45 19.87 21.98
CA GLU A 114 -11.26 18.64 22.75
C GLU A 114 -9.88 18.05 22.46
N VAL A 115 -9.06 17.92 23.49
CA VAL A 115 -7.72 17.37 23.36
C VAL A 115 -7.65 16.00 24.02
N PHE A 116 -7.38 14.96 23.24
CA PHE A 116 -7.06 13.64 23.75
C PHE A 116 -5.59 13.60 24.16
N VAL A 117 -5.34 13.65 25.46
CA VAL A 117 -4.01 13.73 26.03
C VAL A 117 -3.53 12.33 26.40
N VAL A 118 -2.45 11.90 25.77
CA VAL A 118 -1.84 10.58 25.98
C VAL A 118 -0.45 10.75 26.61
N PRO A 119 -0.35 10.82 27.95
CA PRO A 119 0.91 11.10 28.62
C PRO A 119 1.89 9.91 28.59
N GLY A 120 3.19 10.21 28.57
CA GLY A 120 4.23 9.22 28.89
C GLY A 120 4.51 8.17 27.81
N LEU A 121 3.97 8.32 26.59
CA LEU A 121 4.44 7.56 25.44
C LEU A 121 5.79 8.14 24.99
N GLU A 122 6.90 7.63 25.53
CA GLU A 122 8.27 8.02 25.17
C GLU A 122 8.58 7.68 23.70
N ASN A 123 8.17 8.55 22.76
CA ASN A 123 8.47 8.45 21.32
C ASN A 123 8.98 9.78 20.75
N ARG A 124 9.51 10.68 21.60
CA ARG A 124 9.91 12.04 21.21
C ARG A 124 11.00 12.11 20.14
N ALA A 125 11.69 11.01 19.90
CA ALA A 125 12.75 10.89 18.89
C ALA A 125 12.55 9.69 17.94
N ASP A 126 11.44 8.94 18.07
CA ASP A 126 11.14 7.81 17.18
C ASP A 126 10.13 8.26 16.13
N GLU A 127 10.61 8.54 14.92
CA GLU A 127 9.77 8.89 13.76
C GLU A 127 8.78 7.77 13.39
N ASN A 128 8.99 6.55 13.91
CA ASN A 128 8.09 5.40 13.76
C ASN A 128 7.30 5.07 15.04
N GLY A 129 7.37 5.92 16.06
CA GLY A 129 6.68 5.73 17.34
C GLY A 129 5.17 5.93 17.24
N ILE A 130 4.42 5.51 18.27
CA ILE A 130 2.96 5.66 18.34
C ILE A 130 2.55 7.13 18.13
N ALA A 131 3.23 8.06 18.79
CA ALA A 131 2.95 9.50 18.66
C ALA A 131 3.15 10.01 17.22
N ALA A 132 4.24 9.59 16.55
CA ALA A 132 4.53 9.99 15.18
C ALA A 132 3.51 9.42 14.18
N ARG A 133 3.12 8.15 14.35
CA ARG A 133 2.08 7.50 13.54
C ARG A 133 0.70 8.13 13.75
N GLU A 134 0.34 8.45 14.99
CA GLU A 134 -0.91 9.16 15.31
C GLU A 134 -0.94 10.57 14.73
N ARG A 135 0.18 11.29 14.77
CA ARG A 135 0.32 12.62 14.15
C ARG A 135 0.19 12.54 12.63
N LEU A 136 0.88 11.61 11.99
CA LEU A 136 0.87 11.44 10.53
C LEU A 136 -0.50 10.97 10.01
N GLY A 137 -1.10 9.99 10.69
CA GLY A 137 -2.38 9.41 10.28
C GLY A 137 -3.60 10.26 10.67
N ALA A 138 -3.42 11.25 11.55
CA ALA A 138 -4.49 12.12 12.08
C ALA A 138 -5.71 11.33 12.58
N PHE A 139 -5.48 10.12 13.14
CA PHE A 139 -6.55 9.14 13.40
C PHE A 139 -7.59 9.63 14.40
N GLU A 140 -7.15 10.41 15.40
CA GLU A 140 -8.03 11.03 16.40
C GLU A 140 -8.20 12.54 16.17
N THR A 141 -8.07 13.00 14.90
CA THR A 141 -8.34 14.38 14.51
C THR A 141 -9.65 14.49 13.74
N HIS A 142 -10.61 15.20 14.32
CA HIS A 142 -11.98 15.26 13.81
C HIS A 142 -12.67 16.58 14.09
N ILE A 143 -13.79 16.81 13.40
CA ILE A 143 -14.70 17.91 13.65
C ILE A 143 -16.07 17.37 14.03
N ALA A 144 -16.71 18.00 15.01
CA ALA A 144 -18.00 17.61 15.52
C ALA A 144 -19.06 18.68 15.27
N PHE A 145 -20.25 18.24 14.90
CA PHE A 145 -21.42 19.06 14.66
C PHE A 145 -22.59 18.60 15.54
N GLU A 146 -23.48 19.51 15.86
CA GLU A 146 -24.73 19.25 16.55
C GLU A 146 -25.90 19.55 15.61
N THR A 147 -26.86 18.64 15.54
CA THR A 147 -28.08 18.80 14.73
C THR A 147 -29.32 18.65 15.59
N ALA A 148 -30.35 19.43 15.25
CA ALA A 148 -31.65 19.32 15.87
C ALA A 148 -32.33 17.99 15.48
N PRO A 149 -33.16 17.39 16.35
CA PRO A 149 -33.86 16.14 16.06
C PRO A 149 -34.60 16.10 14.72
N GLU A 150 -35.24 17.21 14.36
CA GLU A 150 -35.99 17.40 13.12
C GLU A 150 -35.12 17.47 11.86
N SER A 151 -33.83 17.79 12.03
CA SER A 151 -32.85 17.93 10.95
C SER A 151 -31.93 16.71 10.84
N LEU A 152 -32.06 15.72 11.73
CA LEU A 152 -31.13 14.60 11.80
C LEU A 152 -31.09 13.78 10.52
N ASP A 153 -32.26 13.38 10.00
CA ASP A 153 -32.35 12.49 8.84
C ASP A 153 -31.81 13.18 7.58
N ILE A 154 -32.19 14.44 7.34
CA ILE A 154 -31.69 15.22 6.20
C ILE A 154 -30.18 15.48 6.30
N THR A 155 -29.66 15.77 7.50
CA THR A 155 -28.22 15.97 7.70
C THR A 155 -27.45 14.68 7.38
N ARG A 156 -27.94 13.52 7.86
CA ARG A 156 -27.30 12.22 7.60
C ARG A 156 -27.36 11.86 6.12
N GLU A 157 -28.48 12.05 5.45
CA GLU A 157 -28.62 11.77 4.02
C GLU A 157 -27.70 12.67 3.18
N LEU A 158 -27.62 13.96 3.48
CA LEU A 158 -26.70 14.88 2.80
C LEU A 158 -25.25 14.45 2.97
N ILE A 159 -24.82 14.09 4.18
CA ILE A 159 -23.46 13.58 4.41
C ILE A 159 -23.23 12.29 3.61
N SER A 160 -24.11 11.28 3.74
CA SER A 160 -23.91 9.97 3.12
C SER A 160 -23.98 9.99 1.59
N HIS A 161 -24.78 10.88 0.99
CA HIS A 161 -25.04 10.87 -0.47
C HIS A 161 -24.33 11.97 -1.25
N ARG A 162 -24.02 13.12 -0.63
CA ARG A 162 -23.38 14.24 -1.31
C ARG A 162 -21.91 14.43 -0.96
N THR A 163 -21.38 13.60 -0.05
CA THR A 163 -19.97 13.68 0.35
C THR A 163 -19.25 12.33 0.16
N SER A 164 -17.93 12.37 0.21
CA SER A 164 -17.09 11.17 0.23
C SER A 164 -17.06 10.47 1.60
N LEU A 165 -17.65 11.07 2.63
CA LEU A 165 -17.68 10.51 3.97
C LEU A 165 -18.59 9.27 4.03
N ARG A 166 -18.18 8.27 4.80
CA ARG A 166 -18.90 7.01 5.01
C ARG A 166 -19.20 6.80 6.48
N ALA A 167 -20.26 6.07 6.80
CA ALA A 167 -20.63 5.81 8.19
C ALA A 167 -19.53 4.98 8.86
N ASP A 168 -19.12 5.37 10.07
CA ASP A 168 -18.01 4.76 10.83
C ASP A 168 -18.45 4.42 12.27
N GLY A 169 -19.66 3.88 12.39
CA GLY A 169 -20.29 3.54 13.66
C GLY A 169 -20.94 4.73 14.37
N GLY A 170 -21.27 4.55 15.64
CA GLY A 170 -22.02 5.51 16.45
C GLY A 170 -22.56 4.89 17.72
N GLY A 171 -23.27 5.66 18.53
CA GLY A 171 -23.84 5.13 19.77
C GLY A 171 -24.67 6.14 20.56
N HIS A 172 -25.28 5.67 21.63
CA HIS A 172 -26.04 6.49 22.57
C HIS A 172 -25.33 6.54 23.92
N ASN A 173 -25.15 7.75 24.45
CA ASN A 173 -24.68 7.98 25.80
C ASN A 173 -25.81 8.57 26.66
N SER A 174 -26.29 7.79 27.63
CA SER A 174 -27.38 8.18 28.54
C SER A 174 -26.95 9.14 29.64
N PHE A 175 -25.64 9.34 29.83
CA PHE A 175 -25.07 10.15 30.92
C PHE A 175 -24.72 11.59 30.49
N GLU A 176 -24.69 11.87 29.19
CA GLU A 176 -24.52 13.23 28.67
C GLU A 176 -25.84 13.99 28.67
N GLN A 177 -25.85 15.22 29.19
CA GLN A 177 -27.04 16.08 29.34
C GLN A 177 -28.13 15.46 30.23
N ALA A 178 -27.76 15.13 31.48
CA ALA A 178 -28.68 14.65 32.51
C ALA A 178 -29.94 15.54 32.60
N GLY A 179 -31.07 15.04 32.08
CA GLY A 179 -32.35 15.76 32.00
C GLY A 179 -33.01 15.75 30.62
N GLN A 180 -32.27 15.48 29.53
CA GLN A 180 -32.81 15.48 28.15
C GLN A 180 -32.78 14.11 27.45
N GLY A 181 -32.62 13.02 28.22
CA GLY A 181 -32.69 11.65 27.68
C GLY A 181 -31.44 11.19 26.93
N GLY A 182 -30.26 11.73 27.28
CA GLY A 182 -28.96 11.35 26.72
C GLY A 182 -28.65 12.00 25.37
N ARG A 183 -27.59 11.55 24.70
CA ARG A 183 -27.17 12.04 23.37
C ARG A 183 -26.80 10.87 22.46
N SER A 184 -27.15 10.98 21.18
CA SER A 184 -26.75 10.03 20.14
C SER A 184 -25.64 10.63 19.27
N VAL A 185 -24.67 9.81 18.89
CA VAL A 185 -23.49 10.19 18.10
C VAL A 185 -23.42 9.30 16.87
N PHE A 186 -23.15 9.92 15.73
CA PHE A 186 -22.97 9.27 14.45
C PHE A 186 -21.59 9.64 13.90
N TYR A 187 -20.75 8.65 13.66
CA TYR A 187 -19.40 8.86 13.14
C TYR A 187 -19.39 8.70 11.63
N PHE A 188 -18.61 9.54 10.98
CA PHE A 188 -18.31 9.44 9.56
C PHE A 188 -16.81 9.61 9.29
N ALA A 189 -16.25 8.83 8.37
CA ALA A 189 -14.82 8.84 8.03
C ALA A 189 -14.58 8.95 6.51
N MET A 190 -13.43 9.53 6.14
CA MET A 190 -12.92 9.51 4.76
C MET A 190 -12.38 8.11 4.41
N SER A 191 -12.49 7.70 3.13
CA SER A 191 -11.94 6.43 2.62
C SER A 191 -10.41 6.38 2.74
N ASP A 192 -9.85 5.20 3.01
CA ASP A 192 -8.46 4.93 3.43
C ASP A 192 -7.33 5.21 2.38
N ASP A 193 -7.50 6.18 1.48
CA ASP A 193 -6.44 6.59 0.55
C ASP A 193 -5.23 7.29 1.22
N GLY A 194 -5.28 7.47 2.54
CA GLY A 194 -4.19 7.99 3.35
C GLY A 194 -3.96 9.50 3.21
N SER A 195 -4.80 10.23 2.47
CA SER A 195 -4.70 11.68 2.32
C SER A 195 -5.83 12.40 3.08
N THR A 196 -5.50 13.40 3.91
CA THR A 196 -6.51 14.24 4.58
C THR A 196 -7.10 15.30 3.62
N GLY A 197 -6.90 15.18 2.31
CA GLY A 197 -7.31 16.18 1.32
C GLY A 197 -6.78 17.59 1.57
N GLY A 198 -5.78 17.76 2.45
CA GLY A 198 -5.28 19.06 2.90
C GLY A 198 -6.13 19.77 3.97
N CYS A 199 -7.28 19.24 4.39
CA CYS A 199 -8.17 19.89 5.36
C CYS A 199 -7.77 19.67 6.84
N GLY A 200 -6.99 18.63 7.10
CA GLY A 200 -6.46 18.30 8.43
C GLY A 200 -7.43 17.54 9.34
N PHE A 201 -8.64 17.20 8.88
CA PHE A 201 -9.62 16.38 9.61
C PHE A 201 -9.87 15.07 8.87
N ARG A 202 -9.91 13.95 9.60
CA ARG A 202 -10.15 12.61 9.01
C ARG A 202 -11.59 12.13 9.21
N ARG A 203 -12.27 12.66 10.23
CA ARG A 203 -13.61 12.23 10.62
C ARG A 203 -14.52 13.41 10.94
N LEU A 204 -15.82 13.16 10.75
CA LEU A 204 -16.91 14.00 11.19
C LEU A 204 -17.71 13.26 12.27
N GLU A 205 -18.03 13.93 13.36
CA GLU A 205 -18.99 13.45 14.37
C GLU A 205 -20.27 14.27 14.30
N LEU A 206 -21.42 13.62 14.21
CA LEU A 206 -22.72 14.28 14.25
C LEU A 206 -23.44 13.90 15.54
N PHE A 207 -23.76 14.91 16.34
CA PHE A 207 -24.47 14.77 17.60
C PHE A 207 -25.94 15.16 17.46
N CYS A 208 -26.81 14.39 18.09
CA CYS A 208 -28.22 14.72 18.23
C CYS A 208 -28.71 14.40 19.65
N GLY A 209 -29.42 15.35 20.27
CA GLY A 209 -29.99 15.15 21.61
C GLY A 209 -31.00 14.01 21.64
N GLY A 210 -31.08 13.28 22.76
CA GLY A 210 -31.96 12.14 22.97
C GLY A 210 -31.45 10.81 22.38
N HIS A 211 -32.17 9.72 22.67
CA HIS A 211 -31.89 8.39 22.13
C HIS A 211 -32.54 8.20 20.76
N ARG A 212 -31.74 8.30 19.70
CA ARG A 212 -32.19 8.21 18.31
C ARG A 212 -32.12 6.77 17.81
N GLN A 213 -32.85 5.86 18.48
CA GLN A 213 -32.77 4.41 18.22
C GLN A 213 -32.91 4.04 16.75
N ARG A 214 -33.90 4.61 16.06
CA ARG A 214 -34.13 4.34 14.64
C ARG A 214 -32.95 4.80 13.77
N ALA A 215 -32.55 6.06 13.89
CA ALA A 215 -31.42 6.60 13.13
C ALA A 215 -30.11 5.87 13.47
N LEU A 216 -29.89 5.47 14.73
CA LEU A 216 -28.73 4.66 15.12
C LEU A 216 -28.77 3.27 14.51
N ALA A 217 -29.94 2.64 14.41
CA ALA A 217 -30.09 1.35 13.75
C ALA A 217 -29.88 1.47 12.23
N GLU A 218 -30.39 2.52 11.59
CA GLU A 218 -30.16 2.82 10.17
C GLU A 218 -28.68 3.12 9.90
N HIS A 219 -28.05 3.94 10.74
CA HIS A 219 -26.61 4.26 10.65
C HIS A 219 -25.74 3.04 10.89
N ALA A 220 -26.12 2.20 11.86
CA ALA A 220 -25.45 0.92 12.10
C ALA A 220 -25.70 -0.05 10.95
N ALA A 221 -26.86 -0.02 10.27
CA ALA A 221 -27.13 -0.82 9.10
C ALA A 221 -26.39 -0.31 7.86
N GLU A 222 -26.19 1.00 7.71
CA GLU A 222 -25.32 1.61 6.69
C GLU A 222 -23.86 1.28 6.94
N TYR A 223 -23.37 1.47 8.17
CA TYR A 223 -22.03 1.06 8.62
C TYR A 223 -21.84 -0.45 8.47
N THR A 224 -22.85 -1.25 8.81
CA THR A 224 -22.81 -2.70 8.62
C THR A 224 -22.87 -3.03 7.15
N ALA A 225 -23.71 -2.42 6.30
CA ALA A 225 -23.72 -2.67 4.86
C ALA A 225 -22.39 -2.28 4.20
N GLN A 226 -21.79 -1.16 4.64
CA GLN A 226 -20.45 -0.70 4.26
C GLN A 226 -19.38 -1.68 4.75
N ARG A 227 -19.47 -2.15 6.00
CA ARG A 227 -18.56 -3.17 6.55
C ARG A 227 -18.82 -4.58 6.11
N THR A 228 -20.00 -4.94 5.66
CA THR A 228 -20.37 -6.26 5.11
C THR A 228 -19.93 -6.29 3.64
N ALA A 229 -19.84 -5.13 2.99
CA ALA A 229 -19.07 -4.92 1.76
C ALA A 229 -17.53 -5.00 1.98
N GLU A 230 -17.04 -4.77 3.22
CA GLU A 230 -15.61 -4.86 3.56
C GLU A 230 -15.19 -6.14 4.34
N HIS A 231 -16.08 -6.83 5.05
CA HIS A 231 -15.86 -8.00 5.92
C HIS A 231 -17.17 -8.74 6.25
N VAL A 232 -17.32 -9.99 5.80
CA VAL A 232 -18.37 -10.92 6.28
C VAL A 232 -17.71 -12.02 7.14
N THR A 233 -18.21 -12.24 8.36
CA THR A 233 -17.91 -13.40 9.21
C THR A 233 -19.16 -14.22 9.48
N VAL A 234 -19.08 -15.56 9.33
CA VAL A 234 -19.68 -16.51 10.30
C VAL A 234 -18.83 -17.79 10.41
N ALA A 235 -18.47 -18.10 11.67
CA ALA A 235 -18.00 -19.36 12.27
C ALA A 235 -16.60 -19.91 11.92
N GLU A 236 -15.74 -19.86 12.95
CA GLU A 236 -14.45 -20.57 13.15
C GLU A 236 -13.34 -20.36 12.10
N HIS A 237 -12.49 -19.35 12.39
CA HIS A 237 -11.09 -19.20 11.96
C HIS A 237 -10.72 -19.56 10.51
N VAL A 238 -11.35 -18.92 9.52
CA VAL A 238 -10.74 -18.70 8.19
C VAL A 238 -11.28 -17.39 7.60
N THR A 239 -10.40 -16.47 7.22
CA THR A 239 -10.75 -15.20 6.58
C THR A 239 -10.68 -15.36 5.06
N VAL A 240 -11.72 -14.99 4.30
CA VAL A 240 -11.79 -15.12 2.82
C VAL A 240 -11.95 -13.75 2.16
N PRO A 241 -11.13 -13.37 1.15
CA PRO A 241 -11.21 -12.07 0.49
C PRO A 241 -12.39 -11.90 -0.50
N ALA A 242 -13.04 -10.73 -0.46
CA ALA A 242 -14.35 -10.46 -1.09
C ALA A 242 -14.35 -10.10 -2.60
N SER A 243 -15.47 -10.45 -3.25
CA SER A 243 -16.19 -9.80 -4.37
C SER A 243 -15.46 -8.79 -5.31
N ARG A 244 -15.28 -8.99 -6.64
CA ARG A 244 -15.12 -7.89 -7.61
C ARG A 244 -16.49 -7.31 -8.00
N ILE A 245 -17.58 -8.04 -7.74
CA ILE A 245 -18.97 -7.60 -7.90
C ILE A 245 -19.66 -7.65 -6.51
N PRO A 246 -20.02 -6.50 -5.93
CA PRO A 246 -20.73 -6.47 -4.64
C PRO A 246 -22.07 -7.21 -4.74
N GLY A 247 -22.34 -8.17 -3.83
CA GLY A 247 -23.60 -8.91 -3.77
C GLY A 247 -23.70 -10.16 -4.66
N ALA A 248 -22.61 -10.59 -5.30
CA ALA A 248 -22.57 -11.85 -6.04
C ALA A 248 -22.77 -13.05 -5.08
N GLU A 249 -23.72 -13.93 -5.40
CA GLU A 249 -23.89 -15.22 -4.71
C GLU A 249 -22.55 -15.99 -4.70
N PRO A 250 -22.25 -16.81 -3.65
CA PRO A 250 -20.98 -17.53 -3.54
C PRO A 250 -20.57 -18.31 -4.80
N GLU A 251 -21.55 -18.84 -5.53
CA GLU A 251 -21.38 -19.54 -6.80
C GLU A 251 -20.87 -18.61 -7.90
N ILE A 252 -21.39 -17.38 -7.98
CA ILE A 252 -20.97 -16.35 -8.92
C ILE A 252 -19.55 -15.89 -8.57
N ARG A 253 -19.25 -15.68 -7.29
CA ARG A 253 -17.90 -15.33 -6.84
C ARG A 253 -16.90 -16.45 -7.13
N LEU A 254 -17.24 -17.70 -6.85
CA LEU A 254 -16.37 -18.82 -7.20
C LEU A 254 -16.12 -18.84 -8.71
N LEU A 255 -17.17 -18.67 -9.53
CA LEU A 255 -17.06 -18.59 -10.98
C LEU A 255 -16.13 -17.47 -11.45
N GLU A 256 -16.23 -16.28 -10.87
CA GLU A 256 -15.30 -15.16 -11.14
C GLU A 256 -13.84 -15.53 -10.82
N LEU A 257 -13.61 -16.16 -9.67
CA LEU A 257 -12.26 -16.55 -9.25
C LEU A 257 -11.68 -17.63 -10.17
N VAL A 258 -12.42 -18.70 -10.47
CA VAL A 258 -11.93 -19.79 -11.35
C VAL A 258 -11.75 -19.32 -12.79
N THR A 259 -12.51 -18.33 -13.25
CA THR A 259 -12.38 -17.77 -14.60
C THR A 259 -11.29 -16.70 -14.74
N GLY A 260 -10.56 -16.37 -13.67
CA GLY A 260 -9.45 -15.41 -13.71
C GLY A 260 -8.38 -15.76 -14.76
N HIS A 261 -8.14 -17.06 -15.01
CA HIS A 261 -7.22 -17.54 -16.04
C HIS A 261 -7.58 -17.04 -17.47
N ILE A 262 -8.87 -16.81 -17.75
CA ILE A 262 -9.34 -16.25 -19.02
C ILE A 262 -8.78 -14.84 -19.20
N THR A 263 -8.77 -14.04 -18.13
CA THR A 263 -8.21 -12.67 -18.16
C THR A 263 -6.72 -12.72 -18.49
N THR A 264 -5.96 -13.55 -17.77
CA THR A 264 -4.50 -13.70 -17.98
C THR A 264 -4.19 -14.05 -19.43
N LYS A 265 -4.90 -15.05 -19.98
CA LYS A 265 -4.65 -15.49 -21.36
C LYS A 265 -5.13 -14.48 -22.40
N ALA A 266 -6.24 -13.78 -22.16
CA ALA A 266 -6.73 -12.72 -23.02
C ALA A 266 -5.73 -11.56 -23.16
N LEU A 267 -5.13 -11.12 -22.05
CA LEU A 267 -4.11 -10.06 -22.05
C LEU A 267 -2.83 -10.52 -22.78
N SER A 268 -2.39 -11.75 -22.53
CA SER A 268 -1.23 -12.35 -23.21
C SER A 268 -1.42 -12.43 -24.72
N VAL A 269 -2.56 -12.94 -25.19
CA VAL A 269 -2.89 -13.01 -26.62
C VAL A 269 -3.01 -11.62 -27.24
N THR A 270 -3.50 -10.63 -26.48
CA THR A 270 -3.58 -9.23 -26.94
C THR A 270 -2.19 -8.66 -27.22
N ALA A 271 -1.22 -8.93 -26.34
CA ALA A 271 0.18 -8.55 -26.53
C ALA A 271 0.82 -9.33 -27.69
N GLU A 272 0.62 -10.65 -27.75
CA GLU A 272 1.16 -11.53 -28.79
C GLU A 272 0.74 -11.12 -30.20
N LEU A 273 -0.56 -10.85 -30.39
CA LEU A 273 -1.11 -10.44 -31.68
C LEU A 273 -0.79 -8.98 -32.04
N GLY A 274 -0.31 -8.16 -31.10
CA GLY A 274 -0.07 -6.73 -31.34
C GLY A 274 -1.37 -5.92 -31.48
N ILE A 275 -2.41 -6.30 -30.74
CA ILE A 275 -3.70 -5.57 -30.75
C ILE A 275 -3.54 -4.16 -30.18
N ALA A 276 -2.69 -3.99 -29.16
CA ALA A 276 -2.38 -2.68 -28.59
C ALA A 276 -1.77 -1.73 -29.64
N ASP A 277 -0.84 -2.23 -30.46
CA ASP A 277 -0.21 -1.47 -31.53
C ASP A 277 -1.22 -1.08 -32.61
N ALA A 278 -2.13 -2.00 -32.99
CA ALA A 278 -3.17 -1.75 -33.98
C ALA A 278 -4.13 -0.62 -33.57
N LEU A 279 -4.43 -0.51 -32.26
CA LEU A 279 -5.36 0.49 -31.71
C LEU A 279 -4.71 1.80 -31.26
N ALA A 280 -3.37 1.90 -31.32
CA ALA A 280 -2.64 3.03 -30.77
C ALA A 280 -2.90 4.36 -31.51
N ALA A 281 -3.03 4.32 -32.84
CA ALA A 281 -3.15 5.53 -33.64
C ALA A 281 -4.58 6.08 -33.70
N ARG A 282 -5.58 5.20 -33.72
CA ARG A 282 -7.00 5.58 -33.86
C ARG A 282 -7.93 4.46 -33.45
N PRO A 283 -9.19 4.77 -33.10
CA PRO A 283 -10.20 3.74 -32.88
C PRO A 283 -10.46 2.92 -34.16
N LEU A 284 -10.68 1.61 -33.99
CA LEU A 284 -10.95 0.66 -35.07
C LEU A 284 -12.11 -0.28 -34.72
N THR A 285 -12.84 -0.75 -35.72
CA THR A 285 -13.81 -1.84 -35.52
C THR A 285 -13.09 -3.19 -35.32
N GLY A 286 -13.75 -4.16 -34.70
CA GLY A 286 -13.18 -5.49 -34.50
C GLY A 286 -12.63 -6.15 -35.78
N PRO A 287 -13.36 -6.13 -36.92
CA PRO A 287 -12.83 -6.62 -38.20
C PRO A 287 -11.61 -5.86 -38.73
N GLN A 288 -11.52 -4.54 -38.49
CA GLN A 288 -10.35 -3.75 -38.88
C GLN A 288 -9.12 -4.11 -38.04
N VAL A 289 -9.29 -4.29 -36.73
CA VAL A 289 -8.21 -4.79 -35.85
C VAL A 289 -7.76 -6.17 -36.32
N ALA A 290 -8.70 -7.08 -36.57
CA ALA A 290 -8.41 -8.44 -37.02
C ALA A 290 -7.62 -8.48 -38.33
N SER A 291 -8.00 -7.64 -39.30
CA SER A 291 -7.25 -7.47 -40.56
C SER A 291 -5.81 -6.98 -40.30
N THR A 292 -5.64 -6.05 -39.36
CA THR A 292 -4.33 -5.47 -39.03
C THR A 292 -3.40 -6.50 -38.38
N VAL A 293 -3.92 -7.34 -37.50
CA VAL A 293 -3.14 -8.34 -36.76
C VAL A 293 -3.12 -9.73 -37.40
N GLY A 294 -3.79 -9.91 -38.55
CA GLY A 294 -3.85 -11.19 -39.25
C GLY A 294 -4.65 -12.27 -38.53
N ALA A 295 -5.74 -11.91 -37.86
CA ALA A 295 -6.57 -12.83 -37.06
C ALA A 295 -8.02 -12.91 -37.54
N GLU A 296 -8.79 -13.84 -36.97
CA GLU A 296 -10.19 -14.06 -37.36
C GLU A 296 -11.10 -12.92 -36.82
N PRO A 297 -11.89 -12.24 -37.68
CA PRO A 297 -12.69 -11.09 -37.30
C PRO A 297 -13.65 -11.30 -36.12
N SER A 298 -14.37 -12.43 -36.07
CA SER A 298 -15.33 -12.73 -35.02
C SER A 298 -14.64 -12.96 -33.67
N ALA A 299 -13.53 -13.70 -33.66
CA ALA A 299 -12.72 -13.98 -32.48
C ALA A 299 -12.11 -12.70 -31.89
N VAL A 300 -11.49 -11.86 -32.73
CA VAL A 300 -10.95 -10.56 -32.28
C VAL A 300 -12.04 -9.67 -31.74
N THR A 301 -13.21 -9.61 -32.40
CA THR A 301 -14.34 -8.81 -31.90
C THR A 301 -14.83 -9.31 -30.53
N ARG A 302 -14.87 -10.62 -30.30
CA ARG A 302 -15.23 -11.21 -28.99
C ARG A 302 -14.19 -10.89 -27.92
N LEU A 303 -12.91 -10.97 -28.26
CA LEU A 303 -11.81 -10.59 -27.36
C LEU A 303 -11.89 -9.11 -26.98
N LEU A 304 -12.03 -8.21 -27.96
CA LEU A 304 -12.15 -6.77 -27.71
C LEU A 304 -13.39 -6.43 -26.87
N ARG A 305 -14.52 -7.13 -27.09
CA ARG A 305 -15.72 -6.97 -26.23
C ARG A 305 -15.45 -7.38 -24.78
N TYR A 306 -14.74 -8.48 -24.57
CA TYR A 306 -14.35 -8.92 -23.23
C TYR A 306 -13.41 -7.92 -22.55
N LEU A 307 -12.37 -7.46 -23.27
CA LEU A 307 -11.43 -6.45 -22.79
C LEU A 307 -12.10 -5.11 -22.50
N ALA A 308 -13.14 -4.74 -23.25
CA ALA A 308 -13.95 -3.56 -22.98
C ALA A 308 -14.67 -3.65 -21.63
N GLY A 309 -15.22 -4.82 -21.30
CA GLY A 309 -15.85 -5.06 -20.00
C GLY A 309 -14.87 -4.96 -18.83
N LEU A 310 -13.57 -5.11 -19.08
CA LEU A 310 -12.50 -4.96 -18.09
C LEU A 310 -11.87 -3.55 -18.08
N GLY A 311 -12.32 -2.64 -18.94
CA GLY A 311 -11.71 -1.30 -19.11
C GLY A 311 -10.34 -1.30 -19.78
N VAL A 312 -9.91 -2.44 -20.34
CA VAL A 312 -8.63 -2.56 -21.07
C VAL A 312 -8.74 -1.86 -22.43
N VAL A 313 -9.91 -1.85 -23.06
CA VAL A 313 -10.18 -1.03 -24.26
C VAL A 313 -11.43 -0.17 -24.02
N ALA A 314 -11.50 1.01 -24.65
CA ALA A 314 -12.70 1.84 -24.61
C ALA A 314 -13.61 1.52 -25.81
N VAL A 315 -14.92 1.75 -25.66
CA VAL A 315 -15.91 1.52 -26.73
C VAL A 315 -16.56 2.84 -27.13
N ALA A 316 -16.55 3.13 -28.43
CA ALA A 316 -17.21 4.29 -29.04
C ALA A 316 -18.03 3.82 -30.25
N GLY A 317 -19.31 3.48 -30.03
CA GLY A 317 -20.14 2.85 -31.05
C GLY A 317 -19.68 1.42 -31.36
N ASP A 318 -19.36 1.14 -32.62
CA ASP A 318 -18.78 -0.13 -33.10
C ASP A 318 -17.24 -0.13 -33.14
N HIS A 319 -16.61 0.96 -32.69
CA HIS A 319 -15.17 1.12 -32.64
C HIS A 319 -14.62 0.88 -31.23
N TYR A 320 -13.42 0.34 -31.15
CA TYR A 320 -12.63 0.16 -29.95
C TYR A 320 -11.46 1.15 -29.96
N ALA A 321 -11.11 1.71 -28.82
CA ALA A 321 -10.03 2.70 -28.67
C ALA A 321 -9.05 2.29 -27.56
N SER A 322 -7.82 2.79 -27.68
CA SER A 322 -6.77 2.58 -26.68
C SER A 322 -7.14 3.20 -25.33
N THR A 323 -6.71 2.57 -24.24
CA THR A 323 -6.74 3.10 -22.88
C THR A 323 -5.33 3.04 -22.29
N PRO A 324 -5.06 3.73 -21.16
CA PRO A 324 -3.77 3.64 -20.49
C PRO A 324 -3.36 2.20 -20.13
N ILE A 325 -4.32 1.29 -19.88
CA ILE A 325 -4.01 -0.12 -19.60
C ILE A 325 -3.58 -0.85 -20.87
N LEU A 326 -4.24 -0.60 -22.02
CA LEU A 326 -3.85 -1.21 -23.30
C LEU A 326 -2.45 -0.76 -23.73
N GLU A 327 -2.09 0.49 -23.46
CA GLU A 327 -0.77 1.05 -23.81
C GLU A 327 0.38 0.27 -23.16
N LEU A 328 0.16 -0.28 -21.97
CA LEU A 328 1.14 -1.15 -21.30
C LEU A 328 1.42 -2.45 -22.06
N LEU A 329 0.53 -2.87 -22.97
CA LEU A 329 0.65 -4.10 -23.78
C LEU A 329 1.22 -3.86 -25.19
N ARG A 330 1.70 -2.65 -25.50
CA ARG A 330 2.40 -2.38 -26.76
C ARG A 330 3.72 -3.13 -26.82
N ARG A 331 4.20 -3.49 -28.02
CA ARG A 331 5.46 -4.23 -28.21
C ARG A 331 6.71 -3.50 -27.69
N ASP A 332 6.65 -2.18 -27.58
CA ASP A 332 7.73 -1.33 -27.05
C ASP A 332 7.68 -1.16 -25.52
N SER A 333 6.71 -1.78 -24.85
CA SER A 333 6.55 -1.75 -23.39
C SER A 333 7.10 -3.02 -22.74
N ASP A 334 7.93 -2.85 -21.71
CA ASP A 334 8.43 -3.96 -20.88
C ASP A 334 7.28 -4.74 -20.18
N PHE A 335 6.09 -4.13 -20.01
CA PHE A 335 4.90 -4.81 -19.46
C PHE A 335 4.25 -5.80 -20.45
N ALA A 336 4.51 -5.69 -21.76
CA ALA A 336 4.05 -6.68 -22.72
C ALA A 336 4.79 -8.01 -22.53
N ASP A 337 6.10 -7.98 -22.27
CA ASP A 337 6.90 -9.17 -21.93
C ASP A 337 6.37 -9.85 -20.66
N LEU A 338 5.90 -9.06 -19.67
CA LEU A 338 5.25 -9.59 -18.47
C LEU A 338 3.96 -10.35 -18.82
N ALA A 339 3.07 -9.78 -19.64
CA ALA A 339 1.84 -10.44 -20.06
C ALA A 339 2.11 -11.72 -20.88
N LEU A 340 3.13 -11.71 -21.74
CA LEU A 340 3.55 -12.87 -22.51
C LEU A 340 4.09 -13.99 -21.62
N LEU A 341 4.94 -13.67 -20.66
CA LEU A 341 5.48 -14.64 -19.70
C LEU A 341 4.37 -15.28 -18.85
N TYR A 342 3.46 -14.47 -18.30
CA TYR A 342 2.37 -14.95 -17.45
C TYR A 342 1.29 -15.73 -18.18
N GLY A 343 1.08 -15.46 -19.48
CA GLY A 343 0.18 -16.25 -20.33
C GLY A 343 0.87 -17.36 -21.11
N GLY A 344 2.19 -17.47 -21.01
CA GLY A 344 3.05 -18.46 -21.67
C GLY A 344 3.48 -19.56 -20.72
N GLU A 345 4.79 -19.69 -20.51
CA GLU A 345 5.41 -20.77 -19.76
C GLU A 345 4.91 -20.84 -18.31
N PHE A 346 4.69 -19.69 -17.65
CA PHE A 346 4.12 -19.67 -16.30
C PHE A 346 2.68 -20.19 -16.30
N PHE A 347 1.87 -19.79 -17.28
CA PHE A 347 0.51 -20.30 -17.41
C PHE A 347 0.48 -21.83 -17.57
N THR A 348 1.42 -22.38 -18.36
CA THR A 348 1.57 -23.82 -18.53
C THR A 348 1.98 -24.50 -17.23
N ALA A 349 2.97 -23.95 -16.51
CA ALA A 349 3.41 -24.48 -15.21
C ALA A 349 2.28 -24.51 -14.18
N TRP A 350 1.43 -23.48 -14.13
CA TRP A 350 0.26 -23.41 -13.24
C TRP A 350 -0.76 -24.54 -13.48
N GLY A 351 -0.75 -25.18 -14.66
CA GLY A 351 -1.54 -26.38 -14.92
C GLY A 351 -1.20 -27.56 -14.00
N GLU A 352 0.04 -27.64 -13.53
CA GLU A 352 0.53 -28.66 -12.60
C GLU A 352 0.68 -28.14 -11.15
N PHE A 353 0.07 -27.01 -10.80
CA PHE A 353 0.20 -26.44 -9.45
C PHE A 353 -0.20 -27.41 -8.32
N GLY A 354 -1.13 -28.32 -8.60
CA GLY A 354 -1.48 -29.39 -7.65
C GLY A 354 -0.31 -30.30 -7.28
N HIS A 355 0.68 -30.49 -8.16
CA HIS A 355 1.94 -31.18 -7.83
C HIS A 355 2.69 -30.41 -6.75
N ALA A 356 2.90 -29.11 -6.95
CA ALA A 356 3.64 -28.27 -6.02
C ALA A 356 3.03 -28.24 -4.63
N VAL A 357 1.70 -28.19 -4.52
CA VAL A 357 1.02 -28.28 -3.22
C VAL A 357 1.20 -29.64 -2.54
N ARG A 358 1.32 -30.73 -3.32
CA ARG A 358 1.48 -32.09 -2.77
C ARG A 358 2.91 -32.42 -2.33
N THR A 359 3.90 -31.92 -3.06
CA THR A 359 5.31 -32.32 -2.87
C THR A 359 6.17 -31.22 -2.24
N GLY A 360 5.78 -29.94 -2.40
CA GLY A 360 6.64 -28.79 -2.12
C GLY A 360 7.62 -28.47 -3.25
N ASP A 361 7.67 -29.28 -4.31
CA ASP A 361 8.53 -29.07 -5.48
C ASP A 361 7.86 -28.17 -6.52
N SER A 362 8.62 -27.46 -7.36
CA SER A 362 8.02 -26.51 -8.30
C SER A 362 7.19 -27.18 -9.40
N ALA A 363 6.04 -26.57 -9.73
CA ALA A 363 5.20 -27.02 -10.85
C ALA A 363 5.89 -26.80 -12.20
N PHE A 364 6.71 -25.74 -12.31
CA PHE A 364 7.53 -25.50 -13.49
C PHE A 364 8.52 -26.65 -13.74
N GLY A 365 9.23 -27.11 -12.71
CA GLY A 365 10.15 -28.24 -12.82
C GLY A 365 9.44 -29.52 -13.26
N GLN A 366 8.23 -29.75 -12.74
CA GLN A 366 7.40 -30.88 -13.14
C GLN A 366 6.99 -30.83 -14.63
N VAL A 367 6.68 -29.65 -15.17
CA VAL A 367 6.24 -29.48 -16.56
C VAL A 367 7.40 -29.50 -17.54
N PHE A 368 8.49 -28.78 -17.23
CA PHE A 368 9.59 -28.54 -18.16
C PHE A 368 10.81 -29.43 -17.92
N GLY A 369 10.82 -30.23 -16.85
CA GLY A 369 11.87 -31.19 -16.53
C GLY A 369 13.18 -30.58 -16.01
N HIS A 370 13.22 -29.27 -15.82
CA HIS A 370 14.39 -28.50 -15.36
C HIS A 370 13.96 -27.45 -14.34
N GLU A 371 14.88 -27.06 -13.45
CA GLU A 371 14.70 -25.89 -12.59
C GLU A 371 14.50 -24.62 -13.46
N HIS A 372 13.71 -23.66 -13.00
CA HIS A 372 13.31 -22.48 -13.75
C HIS A 372 14.49 -21.72 -14.38
N PHE A 373 15.53 -21.40 -13.61
CA PHE A 373 16.69 -20.68 -14.13
C PHE A 373 17.65 -21.56 -14.93
N GLU A 374 17.68 -22.87 -14.70
CA GLU A 374 18.38 -23.83 -15.56
C GLU A 374 17.70 -23.91 -16.94
N TYR A 375 16.38 -23.97 -16.99
CA TYR A 375 15.62 -23.96 -18.24
C TYR A 375 15.93 -22.73 -19.09
N PHE A 376 16.06 -21.55 -18.47
CA PHE A 376 16.38 -20.31 -19.17
C PHE A 376 17.78 -20.29 -19.81
N GLU A 377 18.72 -21.08 -19.30
CA GLU A 377 20.03 -21.27 -19.94
C GLU A 377 19.91 -21.90 -21.32
N TYR A 378 18.99 -22.87 -21.47
CA TYR A 378 18.70 -23.52 -22.74
C TYR A 378 17.73 -22.72 -23.63
N HIS A 379 17.09 -21.67 -23.09
CA HIS A 379 16.11 -20.83 -23.77
C HIS A 379 16.42 -19.33 -23.65
N PRO A 380 17.46 -18.82 -24.34
CA PRO A 380 17.92 -17.43 -24.19
C PRO A 380 16.87 -16.35 -24.53
N GLU A 381 15.97 -16.62 -25.46
CA GLU A 381 14.87 -15.68 -25.78
C GLU A 381 13.92 -15.50 -24.60
N LEU A 382 13.63 -16.58 -23.87
CA LEU A 382 12.80 -16.57 -22.69
C LEU A 382 13.50 -15.91 -21.51
N SER A 383 14.79 -16.19 -21.33
CA SER A 383 15.64 -15.46 -20.36
C SER A 383 15.60 -13.96 -20.60
N GLY A 384 15.77 -13.53 -21.86
CA GLY A 384 15.69 -12.12 -22.24
C GLY A 384 14.31 -11.49 -21.97
N ARG A 385 13.22 -12.24 -22.24
CA ARG A 385 11.84 -11.80 -21.92
C ARG A 385 11.65 -11.65 -20.41
N PHE A 386 12.09 -12.62 -19.62
CA PHE A 386 12.00 -12.58 -18.17
C PHE A 386 12.72 -11.35 -17.60
N ASN A 387 13.94 -11.08 -18.06
CA ASN A 387 14.72 -9.92 -17.62
C ASN A 387 14.00 -8.60 -17.90
N ARG A 388 13.45 -8.42 -19.11
CA ARG A 388 12.65 -7.22 -19.45
C ARG A 388 11.39 -7.10 -18.60
N ALA A 389 10.66 -8.20 -18.40
CA ALA A 389 9.47 -8.22 -17.54
C ALA A 389 9.80 -7.82 -16.09
N MET A 390 10.94 -8.26 -15.55
CA MET A 390 11.40 -7.86 -14.22
C MET A 390 11.84 -6.40 -14.17
N ALA A 391 12.48 -5.88 -15.24
CA ALA A 391 12.86 -4.48 -15.35
C ALA A 391 11.65 -3.52 -15.33
N ALA A 392 10.52 -3.89 -15.95
CA ALA A 392 9.28 -3.09 -16.00
C ALA A 392 8.82 -2.66 -14.59
N SER A 393 8.76 -3.63 -13.66
CA SER A 393 8.35 -3.40 -12.27
C SER A 393 9.42 -2.69 -11.44
N THR A 394 10.69 -2.83 -11.82
CA THR A 394 11.84 -2.20 -11.15
C THR A 394 11.84 -0.67 -11.32
N GLN A 395 11.40 -0.15 -12.47
CA GLN A 395 11.34 1.30 -12.72
C GLN A 395 10.43 2.04 -11.74
N ALA A 396 9.26 1.45 -11.42
CA ALA A 396 8.33 2.02 -10.44
C ALA A 396 8.87 1.96 -9.00
N LEU A 397 9.68 0.95 -8.70
CA LEU A 397 10.38 0.75 -7.43
C LEU A 397 11.51 1.77 -7.23
N ILE A 398 12.33 2.02 -8.26
CA ILE A 398 13.49 2.93 -8.23
C ILE A 398 13.13 4.33 -7.70
N ALA A 399 12.00 4.89 -8.16
CA ALA A 399 11.56 6.22 -7.74
C ALA A 399 11.33 6.30 -6.22
N ARG A 400 10.87 5.21 -5.59
CA ARG A 400 10.54 5.15 -4.17
C ARG A 400 11.72 4.71 -3.30
N LEU A 401 12.61 3.85 -3.81
CA LEU A 401 13.85 3.47 -3.13
C LEU A 401 14.71 4.68 -2.75
N SER A 402 14.67 5.72 -3.58
CA SER A 402 15.41 6.97 -3.36
C SER A 402 15.03 7.70 -2.07
N GLY A 403 13.76 7.57 -1.65
CA GLY A 403 13.29 8.16 -0.38
C GLY A 403 13.51 7.24 0.83
N ALA A 404 13.79 5.95 0.60
CA ALA A 404 13.91 4.95 1.65
C ALA A 404 15.36 4.72 2.10
N TYR A 405 16.36 4.97 1.25
CA TYR A 405 17.77 4.77 1.58
C TYR A 405 18.68 5.79 0.89
N ASP A 406 19.65 6.30 1.64
CA ASP A 406 20.66 7.21 1.10
C ASP A 406 21.86 6.44 0.53
N PHE A 407 21.96 6.42 -0.80
CA PHE A 407 23.06 5.78 -1.53
C PHE A 407 24.30 6.67 -1.68
N SER A 408 24.27 7.94 -1.24
CA SER A 408 25.34 8.91 -1.50
C SER A 408 26.69 8.51 -0.90
N ALA A 409 26.67 7.73 0.18
CA ALA A 409 27.87 7.24 0.87
C ALA A 409 28.52 6.02 0.18
N ALA A 410 27.82 5.34 -0.73
CA ALA A 410 28.32 4.13 -1.38
C ALA A 410 29.51 4.43 -2.31
N ARG A 411 30.46 3.49 -2.38
CA ARG A 411 31.65 3.53 -3.26
C ARG A 411 31.73 2.33 -4.20
N ARG A 412 31.30 1.15 -3.75
CA ARG A 412 31.29 -0.08 -4.54
C ARG A 412 30.04 -0.90 -4.20
N VAL A 413 29.04 -0.77 -5.05
CA VAL A 413 27.76 -1.49 -4.95
C VAL A 413 27.86 -2.83 -5.67
N VAL A 414 27.56 -3.93 -4.99
CA VAL A 414 27.53 -5.28 -5.59
C VAL A 414 26.08 -5.74 -5.68
N ASP A 415 25.56 -5.87 -6.90
CA ASP A 415 24.20 -6.35 -7.17
C ASP A 415 24.26 -7.85 -7.50
N ILE A 416 23.80 -8.68 -6.56
CA ILE A 416 23.84 -10.14 -6.64
C ILE A 416 22.52 -10.63 -7.23
N GLY A 417 22.58 -11.38 -8.33
CA GLY A 417 21.37 -11.74 -9.09
C GLY A 417 20.72 -10.51 -9.71
N GLY A 418 21.54 -9.53 -10.13
CA GLY A 418 21.06 -8.21 -10.55
C GLY A 418 20.38 -8.18 -11.93
N GLY A 419 20.28 -9.32 -12.63
CA GLY A 419 19.58 -9.44 -13.90
C GLY A 419 20.18 -8.55 -14.98
N ASP A 420 19.37 -7.67 -15.56
CA ASP A 420 19.78 -6.71 -16.57
C ASP A 420 20.41 -5.42 -16.00
N GLY A 421 20.69 -5.38 -14.70
CA GLY A 421 21.36 -4.25 -14.05
C GLY A 421 20.56 -2.96 -13.99
N THR A 422 19.27 -2.97 -14.32
CA THR A 422 18.40 -1.79 -14.26
C THR A 422 18.40 -1.14 -12.87
N LEU A 423 18.37 -1.94 -11.81
CA LEU A 423 18.40 -1.46 -10.43
C LEU A 423 19.76 -0.84 -10.07
N LEU A 424 20.85 -1.58 -10.30
CA LEU A 424 22.21 -1.11 -10.07
C LEU A 424 22.46 0.23 -10.76
N ARG A 425 22.07 0.35 -12.04
CA ARG A 425 22.24 1.59 -12.80
C ARG A 425 21.54 2.77 -12.13
N ALA A 426 20.28 2.57 -11.73
CA ALA A 426 19.51 3.63 -11.09
C ALA A 426 20.08 4.08 -9.74
N ILE A 427 20.73 3.16 -9.02
CA ILE A 427 21.47 3.47 -7.80
C ILE A 427 22.74 4.25 -8.12
N LEU A 428 23.52 3.83 -9.12
CA LEU A 428 24.74 4.52 -9.55
C LEU A 428 24.49 5.92 -10.11
N ASP A 429 23.33 6.19 -10.71
CA ASP A 429 22.93 7.53 -11.14
C ASP A 429 22.72 8.49 -9.95
N ARG A 430 22.41 7.94 -8.75
CA ARG A 430 22.23 8.70 -7.49
C ARG A 430 23.47 8.71 -6.61
N ALA A 431 24.37 7.76 -6.82
CA ALA A 431 25.68 7.68 -6.19
C ALA A 431 26.77 7.94 -7.25
N PRO A 432 27.00 9.22 -7.64
CA PRO A 432 27.89 9.53 -8.77
C PRO A 432 29.36 9.14 -8.51
N LEU A 433 29.74 8.97 -7.24
CA LEU A 433 31.07 8.53 -6.82
C LEU A 433 31.19 7.01 -6.67
N ALA A 434 30.10 6.26 -6.83
CA ALA A 434 30.09 4.81 -6.72
C ALA A 434 30.45 4.14 -8.05
N THR A 435 31.09 2.99 -7.93
CA THR A 435 31.21 1.95 -8.95
C THR A 435 30.27 0.80 -8.62
N GLY A 436 29.86 0.03 -9.63
CA GLY A 436 28.97 -1.11 -9.47
C GLY A 436 29.62 -2.41 -9.92
N VAL A 437 29.21 -3.51 -9.33
CA VAL A 437 29.44 -4.88 -9.80
C VAL A 437 28.08 -5.49 -10.08
N LEU A 438 27.80 -5.85 -11.32
CA LEU A 438 26.63 -6.62 -11.69
C LEU A 438 27.04 -8.10 -11.71
N PHE A 439 26.50 -8.89 -10.79
CA PHE A 439 26.85 -10.29 -10.63
C PHE A 439 25.65 -11.20 -10.92
N ASP A 440 25.77 -12.05 -11.93
CA ASP A 440 24.72 -12.99 -12.32
C ASP A 440 25.30 -14.19 -13.10
N ARG A 441 24.44 -15.14 -13.48
CA ARG A 441 24.81 -16.28 -14.31
C ARG A 441 25.28 -15.83 -15.70
N LYS A 442 26.14 -16.64 -16.30
CA LYS A 442 26.73 -16.37 -17.62
C LYS A 442 25.71 -16.08 -18.73
N HIS A 443 24.56 -16.76 -18.73
CA HIS A 443 23.55 -16.55 -19.77
C HIS A 443 22.73 -15.27 -19.57
N VAL A 444 22.76 -14.68 -18.36
CA VAL A 444 22.10 -13.41 -18.01
C VAL A 444 23.02 -12.22 -18.26
N ILE A 445 24.31 -12.35 -17.92
CA ILE A 445 25.34 -11.36 -18.23
C ILE A 445 25.67 -11.43 -19.73
N THR A 446 25.03 -10.57 -20.51
CA THR A 446 25.30 -10.40 -21.94
C THR A 446 25.98 -9.05 -22.19
N ALA A 447 26.63 -8.90 -23.34
CA ALA A 447 27.15 -7.60 -23.79
C ALA A 447 26.05 -6.51 -23.87
N GLY A 448 24.76 -6.87 -23.82
CA GLY A 448 23.63 -5.95 -23.76
C GLY A 448 23.15 -5.58 -22.35
N SER A 449 23.57 -6.31 -21.30
CA SER A 449 23.06 -6.18 -19.93
C SER A 449 23.42 -4.85 -19.24
N VAL A 450 24.29 -4.03 -19.82
CA VAL A 450 24.50 -2.62 -19.40
C VAL A 450 24.37 -1.65 -20.58
N THR A 451 24.32 -2.17 -21.82
CA THR A 451 24.60 -1.42 -23.05
C THR A 451 23.36 -1.18 -23.92
N ALA A 452 22.35 -2.05 -23.91
CA ALA A 452 21.22 -1.96 -24.85
C ALA A 452 20.32 -0.72 -24.62
N ARG A 453 20.22 -0.25 -23.37
CA ARG A 453 19.46 0.96 -23.02
C ARG A 453 20.33 2.23 -23.05
N SER A 454 21.65 2.09 -23.14
CA SER A 454 22.64 3.19 -23.29
C SER A 454 22.49 3.92 -24.64
N VAL A 455 21.99 3.26 -25.67
CA VAL A 455 21.78 3.89 -27.00
C VAL A 455 20.49 4.72 -27.03
N ILE A 456 19.51 4.40 -26.17
CA ILE A 456 18.17 5.02 -26.17
C ILE A 456 18.10 6.24 -25.24
N THR A 457 18.83 6.26 -24.13
CA THR A 457 18.76 7.36 -23.12
C THR A 457 19.88 8.40 -23.19
N GLY A 458 20.83 8.25 -24.12
CA GLY A 458 21.94 9.22 -24.29
C GLY A 458 22.94 9.28 -23.12
N ALA A 459 22.83 8.39 -22.13
CA ALA A 459 23.65 8.42 -20.92
C ALA A 459 24.85 7.47 -21.03
N ALA A 460 25.83 7.85 -21.85
CA ALA A 460 27.10 7.13 -22.05
C ALA A 460 27.95 6.97 -20.77
N ALA A 461 27.67 7.72 -19.69
CA ALA A 461 28.59 7.90 -18.56
C ALA A 461 28.57 6.81 -17.46
N ALA A 462 27.57 5.92 -17.37
CA ALA A 462 27.58 4.88 -16.32
C ALA A 462 27.96 3.48 -16.78
N THR A 463 28.12 3.23 -18.08
CA THR A 463 28.65 1.97 -18.59
C THR A 463 30.11 1.77 -18.14
N ASP A 464 30.89 2.84 -18.04
CA ASP A 464 32.28 2.84 -17.56
C ASP A 464 32.43 2.58 -16.05
N ARG A 465 31.33 2.58 -15.30
CA ARG A 465 31.33 2.43 -13.82
C ARG A 465 30.83 1.06 -13.35
N VAL A 466 30.46 0.15 -14.26
CA VAL A 466 29.92 -1.17 -13.93
C VAL A 466 30.89 -2.26 -14.37
N GLU A 467 31.32 -3.07 -13.43
CA GLU A 467 32.02 -4.33 -13.67
C GLU A 467 30.99 -5.45 -13.86
N LEU A 468 31.09 -6.21 -14.95
CA LEU A 468 30.27 -7.39 -15.21
C LEU A 468 31.00 -8.63 -14.70
N VAL A 469 30.37 -9.37 -13.79
CA VAL A 469 30.98 -10.58 -13.22
C VAL A 469 30.01 -11.74 -13.38
N GLU A 470 30.49 -12.80 -14.04
CA GLU A 470 29.76 -14.04 -14.23
C GLU A 470 30.04 -14.98 -13.05
N GLY A 471 29.02 -15.65 -12.52
CA GLY A 471 29.22 -16.70 -11.53
C GLY A 471 27.93 -17.30 -10.97
N ASP A 472 28.10 -18.17 -9.97
CA ASP A 472 27.01 -18.71 -9.16
C ASP A 472 27.18 -18.20 -7.72
N PHE A 473 26.19 -17.45 -7.24
CA PHE A 473 26.19 -16.88 -5.88
C PHE A 473 26.11 -17.94 -4.78
N PHE A 474 25.76 -19.18 -5.09
CA PHE A 474 25.86 -20.29 -4.15
C PHE A 474 27.31 -20.77 -3.95
N ASP A 475 28.19 -20.46 -4.88
CA ASP A 475 29.61 -20.84 -4.83
C ASP A 475 30.47 -19.70 -4.31
N GLU A 476 30.40 -18.52 -4.92
CA GLU A 476 31.16 -17.33 -4.53
C GLU A 476 30.39 -16.04 -4.82
N VAL A 477 30.60 -15.02 -3.98
CA VAL A 477 30.05 -13.67 -4.17
C VAL A 477 31.21 -12.68 -4.31
N PRO A 478 31.18 -11.70 -5.24
CA PRO A 478 32.26 -10.74 -5.42
C PRO A 478 32.59 -9.97 -4.14
N ALA A 479 33.83 -10.06 -3.69
CA ALA A 479 34.27 -9.42 -2.45
C ALA A 479 34.49 -7.90 -2.58
N ARG A 480 34.69 -7.25 -1.43
CA ARG A 480 35.11 -5.84 -1.29
C ARG A 480 34.06 -4.79 -1.70
N GLY A 481 32.79 -5.17 -1.85
CA GLY A 481 31.69 -4.20 -1.85
C GLY A 481 31.57 -3.48 -0.50
N ASP A 482 31.08 -2.25 -0.51
CA ASP A 482 30.66 -1.52 0.70
C ASP A 482 29.13 -1.47 0.85
N LEU A 483 28.41 -1.85 -0.20
CA LEU A 483 26.98 -2.08 -0.23
C LEU A 483 26.69 -3.29 -1.10
N TYR A 484 25.91 -4.24 -0.59
CA TYR A 484 25.45 -5.41 -1.35
C TYR A 484 23.93 -5.34 -1.53
N LEU A 485 23.44 -5.79 -2.68
CA LEU A 485 22.03 -5.81 -3.03
C LEU A 485 21.59 -7.24 -3.36
N LEU A 486 20.40 -7.59 -2.89
CA LEU A 486 19.64 -8.77 -3.29
C LEU A 486 18.21 -8.30 -3.57
N SER A 487 17.80 -8.21 -4.82
CA SER A 487 16.44 -7.73 -5.17
C SER A 487 15.63 -8.83 -5.82
N ARG A 488 14.62 -9.34 -5.11
CA ARG A 488 13.79 -10.48 -5.56
C ARG A 488 14.68 -11.67 -5.90
N VAL A 489 15.54 -12.03 -4.95
CA VAL A 489 16.49 -13.15 -5.09
C VAL A 489 16.23 -14.17 -4.00
N LEU A 490 16.07 -13.73 -2.75
CA LEU A 490 15.87 -14.66 -1.63
C LEU A 490 14.53 -15.40 -1.73
N HIS A 491 13.52 -14.78 -2.35
CA HIS A 491 12.21 -15.42 -2.50
C HIS A 491 12.19 -16.58 -3.50
N ASP A 492 13.19 -16.71 -4.37
CA ASP A 492 13.26 -17.79 -5.35
C ASP A 492 13.70 -19.13 -4.75
N TRP A 493 14.21 -19.10 -3.52
CA TRP A 493 14.90 -20.24 -2.92
C TRP A 493 14.31 -20.65 -1.58
N ASN A 494 14.50 -21.92 -1.23
CA ASN A 494 14.21 -22.43 0.10
C ASN A 494 15.19 -21.90 1.16
N ASP A 495 14.88 -22.12 2.44
CA ASP A 495 15.66 -21.56 3.55
C ASP A 495 17.13 -22.02 3.54
N GLU A 496 17.39 -23.29 3.27
CA GLU A 496 18.76 -23.85 3.21
C GLU A 496 19.62 -23.17 2.12
N ARG A 497 19.03 -22.92 0.95
CA ARG A 497 19.69 -22.22 -0.16
C ARG A 497 19.89 -20.75 0.17
N CYS A 498 18.91 -20.08 0.77
CA CYS A 498 19.05 -18.70 1.22
C CYS A 498 20.15 -18.56 2.27
N GLU A 499 20.22 -19.47 3.24
CA GLU A 499 21.27 -19.47 4.27
C GLU A 499 22.66 -19.67 3.64
N ARG A 500 22.79 -20.57 2.66
CA ARG A 500 24.03 -20.75 1.91
C ARG A 500 24.44 -19.47 1.18
N LEU A 501 23.52 -18.82 0.47
CA LEU A 501 23.75 -17.56 -0.23
C LEU A 501 24.18 -16.45 0.74
N LEU A 502 23.43 -16.24 1.82
CA LEU A 502 23.75 -15.25 2.84
C LEU A 502 25.11 -15.54 3.49
N GLY A 503 25.45 -16.81 3.73
CA GLY A 503 26.77 -17.22 4.18
C GLY A 503 27.88 -16.77 3.23
N ARG A 504 27.71 -16.93 1.91
CA ARG A 504 28.66 -16.42 0.90
C ARG A 504 28.75 -14.90 0.89
N CYS A 505 27.62 -14.20 1.02
CA CYS A 505 27.62 -12.76 1.22
C CYS A 505 28.43 -12.37 2.46
N ARG A 506 28.24 -13.08 3.58
CA ARG A 506 28.95 -12.79 4.82
C ARG A 506 30.45 -12.97 4.67
N GLU A 507 30.91 -14.02 4.01
CA GLU A 507 32.33 -14.27 3.71
C GLU A 507 32.95 -13.15 2.86
N ALA A 508 32.19 -12.61 1.90
CA ALA A 508 32.62 -11.52 1.01
C ALA A 508 32.63 -10.12 1.69
N MET A 509 31.90 -9.98 2.81
CA MET A 509 31.64 -8.71 3.49
C MET A 509 32.55 -8.46 4.71
N ARG A 510 32.94 -7.20 4.91
CA ARG A 510 33.58 -6.76 6.17
C ARG A 510 32.51 -6.55 7.25
N PRO A 511 32.83 -6.69 8.55
CA PRO A 511 31.91 -6.30 9.62
C PRO A 511 31.41 -4.86 9.43
N GLY A 512 30.13 -4.64 9.67
CA GLY A 512 29.44 -3.36 9.49
C GLY A 512 29.06 -3.01 8.05
N THR A 513 29.42 -3.83 7.05
CA THR A 513 28.99 -3.62 5.65
C THR A 513 27.48 -3.83 5.53
N THR A 514 26.81 -2.98 4.76
CA THR A 514 25.36 -3.07 4.54
C THR A 514 25.02 -4.06 3.44
N LEU A 515 24.02 -4.91 3.69
CA LEU A 515 23.31 -5.70 2.68
C LEU A 515 21.86 -5.21 2.66
N LEU A 516 21.37 -4.82 1.49
CA LEU A 516 19.98 -4.46 1.25
C LEU A 516 19.29 -5.60 0.52
N ALA A 517 18.25 -6.16 1.14
CA ALA A 517 17.35 -7.07 0.46
C ALA A 517 16.06 -6.34 0.09
N ILE A 518 15.59 -6.47 -1.15
CA ILE A 518 14.33 -5.91 -1.62
C ILE A 518 13.41 -7.07 -1.96
N GLU A 519 12.50 -7.38 -1.04
CA GLU A 519 11.68 -8.59 -1.06
C GLU A 519 10.24 -8.26 -0.69
N ARG A 520 9.31 -9.19 -0.97
CA ARG A 520 7.94 -9.06 -0.45
C ARG A 520 7.90 -9.67 0.93
N VAL A 521 7.51 -8.87 1.91
CA VAL A 521 7.43 -9.33 3.30
C VAL A 521 5.98 -9.72 3.59
N LEU A 522 5.79 -10.98 3.95
CA LEU A 522 4.49 -11.47 4.42
C LEU A 522 4.10 -10.73 5.71
N SER A 523 2.84 -10.32 5.79
CA SER A 523 2.28 -9.74 7.00
C SER A 523 1.93 -10.87 7.96
N ASP A 524 2.36 -10.75 9.22
CA ASP A 524 1.96 -11.68 10.29
C ASP A 524 0.48 -11.49 10.71
N GLU A 525 -0.16 -10.39 10.31
CA GLU A 525 -1.46 -9.94 10.82
C GLU A 525 -2.56 -9.84 9.74
N SER A 526 -2.17 -9.64 8.47
CA SER A 526 -3.12 -9.46 7.36
C SER A 526 -3.27 -10.69 6.48
N VAL A 527 -4.51 -11.17 6.39
CA VAL A 527 -4.96 -12.20 5.43
C VAL A 527 -5.12 -11.67 4.00
N SER A 528 -4.97 -10.36 3.79
CA SER A 528 -5.06 -9.71 2.49
C SER A 528 -3.77 -8.91 2.26
N SER A 529 -2.80 -9.55 1.62
CA SER A 529 -1.55 -8.92 1.21
C SER A 529 -1.27 -9.31 -0.24
N PRO A 530 -0.83 -8.36 -1.10
CA PRO A 530 -0.32 -8.70 -2.42
C PRO A 530 0.76 -9.79 -2.38
N ALA A 531 1.54 -9.87 -1.29
CA ALA A 531 2.60 -10.86 -1.10
C ALA A 531 2.09 -12.31 -1.14
N LEU A 532 0.83 -12.58 -0.76
CA LEU A 532 0.27 -13.95 -0.79
C LEU A 532 0.17 -14.51 -2.21
N THR A 533 -0.16 -13.68 -3.19
CA THR A 533 -0.19 -14.11 -4.60
C THR A 533 1.21 -14.45 -5.09
N TRP A 534 2.21 -13.68 -4.66
CA TRP A 534 3.60 -13.90 -5.04
C TRP A 534 4.21 -15.11 -4.35
N ASP A 535 3.80 -15.42 -3.11
CA ASP A 535 4.21 -16.64 -2.41
C ASP A 535 3.81 -17.90 -3.19
N LEU A 536 2.56 -17.98 -3.63
CA LEU A 536 2.12 -19.10 -4.48
C LEU A 536 2.81 -19.12 -5.85
N GLN A 537 3.12 -17.94 -6.41
CA GLN A 537 3.90 -17.84 -7.64
C GLN A 537 5.32 -18.39 -7.46
N MET A 538 5.99 -18.10 -6.34
CA MET A 538 7.32 -18.64 -6.04
C MET A 538 7.25 -20.15 -5.86
N LEU A 539 6.29 -20.67 -5.11
CA LEU A 539 6.09 -22.11 -4.98
C LEU A 539 5.85 -22.78 -6.35
N ALA A 540 5.01 -22.19 -7.19
CA ALA A 540 4.68 -22.74 -8.50
C ALA A 540 5.88 -22.76 -9.46
N ILE A 541 6.67 -21.68 -9.49
CA ILE A 541 7.69 -21.47 -10.52
C ILE A 541 9.08 -21.92 -10.07
N THR A 542 9.53 -21.48 -8.90
CA THR A 542 10.90 -21.70 -8.44
C THR A 542 10.97 -22.75 -7.33
N GLY A 543 9.85 -23.03 -6.64
CA GLY A 543 9.85 -23.79 -5.39
C GLY A 543 10.33 -22.95 -4.20
N GLY A 544 10.47 -21.63 -4.42
CA GLY A 544 10.77 -20.65 -3.39
C GLY A 544 9.54 -20.25 -2.57
N ARG A 545 9.70 -19.18 -1.79
CA ARG A 545 8.65 -18.66 -0.90
C ARG A 545 8.91 -17.21 -0.51
N GLU A 546 7.83 -16.48 -0.29
CA GLU A 546 7.88 -15.24 0.45
C GLU A 546 7.99 -15.55 1.96
N ARG A 547 8.50 -14.58 2.73
CA ARG A 547 8.80 -14.79 4.16
C ARG A 547 8.30 -13.63 5.00
N THR A 548 7.98 -13.92 6.26
CA THR A 548 7.60 -12.87 7.21
C THR A 548 8.83 -12.11 7.69
N ARG A 549 8.62 -10.96 8.34
CA ARG A 549 9.72 -10.19 8.94
C ARG A 549 10.50 -11.03 9.95
N HIS A 550 9.82 -11.86 10.73
CA HIS A 550 10.46 -12.70 11.73
C HIS A 550 11.35 -13.78 11.08
N GLU A 551 10.87 -14.40 10.00
CA GLU A 551 11.64 -15.40 9.25
C GLU A 551 12.89 -14.80 8.62
N TYR A 552 12.78 -13.62 7.98
CA TYR A 552 13.95 -12.88 7.50
C TYR A 552 14.91 -12.52 8.62
N ALA A 553 14.42 -12.00 9.76
CA ALA A 553 15.28 -11.63 10.87
C ALA A 553 16.08 -12.82 11.42
N ARG A 554 15.43 -13.98 11.57
CA ARG A 554 16.08 -15.22 12.03
C ARG A 554 17.13 -15.69 11.02
N MET A 555 16.76 -15.81 9.74
CA MET A 555 17.66 -16.25 8.68
C MET A 555 18.90 -15.35 8.54
N MET A 556 18.72 -14.03 8.67
CA MET A 556 19.81 -13.06 8.68
C MET A 556 20.70 -13.24 9.94
N ALA A 557 20.11 -13.41 11.12
CA ALA A 557 20.86 -13.63 12.36
C ALA A 557 21.72 -14.91 12.32
N ASP A 558 21.14 -16.01 11.84
CA ASP A 558 21.81 -17.31 11.77
C ASP A 558 22.99 -17.32 10.78
N THR A 559 23.02 -16.36 9.85
CA THR A 559 24.09 -16.19 8.84
C THR A 559 25.03 -15.02 9.14
N GLY A 560 24.97 -14.47 10.35
CA GLY A 560 25.91 -13.44 10.81
C GLY A 560 25.56 -12.03 10.35
N PHE A 561 24.27 -11.73 10.16
CA PHE A 561 23.74 -10.40 9.88
C PHE A 561 22.80 -9.92 10.98
N VAL A 562 22.64 -8.61 11.07
CA VAL A 562 21.63 -7.96 11.92
C VAL A 562 20.65 -7.23 11.01
N LEU A 563 19.37 -7.58 11.09
CA LEU A 563 18.30 -6.83 10.42
C LEU A 563 17.97 -5.57 11.23
N GLU A 564 18.34 -4.40 10.69
CA GLU A 564 18.16 -3.11 11.37
C GLU A 564 16.75 -2.56 11.18
N THR A 565 16.28 -2.51 9.93
CA THR A 565 14.95 -1.98 9.62
C THR A 565 14.32 -2.64 8.40
N VAL A 566 13.00 -2.55 8.32
CA VAL A 566 12.19 -3.00 7.18
C VAL A 566 11.28 -1.84 6.78
N LEU A 567 11.48 -1.31 5.58
CA LEU A 567 10.77 -0.14 5.09
C LEU A 567 9.87 -0.53 3.91
N PRO A 568 8.56 -0.27 3.96
CA PRO A 568 7.70 -0.50 2.80
C PRO A 568 8.10 0.45 1.66
N VAL A 569 8.19 -0.07 0.43
CA VAL A 569 8.60 0.73 -0.73
C VAL A 569 7.52 0.79 -1.79
N TRP A 570 7.10 -0.33 -2.38
CA TRP A 570 6.14 -0.31 -3.48
C TRP A 570 5.37 -1.61 -3.63
N HIS A 571 4.03 -1.52 -3.70
CA HIS A 571 3.16 -2.65 -4.06
C HIS A 571 3.45 -3.94 -3.27
N GLY A 572 3.70 -3.84 -1.96
CA GLY A 572 4.03 -4.97 -1.09
C GLY A 572 5.51 -5.39 -1.06
N LEU A 573 6.39 -4.75 -1.85
CA LEU A 573 7.84 -4.85 -1.66
C LEU A 573 8.26 -4.00 -0.47
N SER A 574 9.26 -4.50 0.25
CA SER A 574 9.93 -3.85 1.38
C SER A 574 11.44 -3.86 1.16
N LEU A 575 12.10 -2.81 1.63
CA LEU A 575 13.54 -2.73 1.74
C LEU A 575 13.96 -3.19 3.15
N LEU A 576 14.70 -4.29 3.21
CA LEU A 576 15.30 -4.82 4.43
C LEU A 576 16.74 -4.32 4.50
N VAL A 577 17.02 -3.47 5.48
CA VAL A 577 18.36 -2.94 5.74
C VAL A 577 19.04 -3.84 6.76
N THR A 578 20.11 -4.51 6.33
CA THR A 578 20.86 -5.45 7.17
C THR A 578 22.34 -5.07 7.24
N ARG A 579 23.01 -5.43 8.33
CA ARG A 579 24.46 -5.25 8.48
C ARG A 579 25.16 -6.56 8.80
N ALA A 580 26.32 -6.75 8.21
CA ALA A 580 27.22 -7.85 8.59
C ALA A 580 27.71 -7.65 10.03
N ALA A 581 27.49 -8.65 10.90
CA ALA A 581 27.84 -8.63 12.32
C ALA A 581 29.35 -8.67 12.57
#